data_AF-A0A950RPT3-F1
#
_entry.id   AF-A0A950RPT3-F1
#
_cell.length_a   1.000
_cell.length_b   1.000
_cell.length_c   1.000
_cell.angle_alpha   90.00
_cell.angle_beta   90.00
_cell.angle_gamma   90.00
#
_symmetry.space_group_name_H-M   'P 1'
#
loop_
_entity.id
_entity.type
_entity.pdbx_description
1 polymer ?
#
loop_
_entity_poly.entity_id
_entity_poly.type
_entity_poly.pdbx_seq_one_letter_code
_entity_poly.pdbx_strand_id
1 'polypeptide(L)'
;MQPDPYPSAKGLGHGTQGALAVALAAPEADLTLIRIDPAAPYQLQEVARYINGEPYHSSSSTYRYNELTADAKTLDQRRETLRGQHQEIVNTFEDTPEAQKRRAQYFADEVKLRDDQQAYEGRLERYVRLEDALKKLKGIRIVSNSLVWNEGYPLGGSSPLSQYFDRRSFGAALWFQSAGNTEGQAWSALFRDEDGNGAMEFAPASTPLRPGKWSREINFLGWQPFGQEKTPDLPAKARIRLSMQWREAHDPSFFQQGRDLYRQPLANLHLLVLRQRDPAGKTLPADFLDVVGRFEGLPERLDNQPNSATYEETVEFLADPGGRYAIQVVGQVPAGIRPPSVPSLPILQKGWELYPRIFVEAVDPASRQAGRPIFLDYATHLGGLGVPADSVGMITVGAAMPTGKPEPYSTSGPAVGLELLVKPDVLMYDTLQVGGGQTAGAYGTGLATPFTAGLVGSALSAGMGRAEVVQTIHDQEGKVFQVPRKLHP
;
A
#
# COMPACT_ATOMS: atom_id res chain seq x y z
N MET A 1 0.22 -7.41 4.36
CA MET A 1 0.17 -6.10 3.67
C MET A 1 0.63 -4.99 4.60
N GLN A 2 1.87 -4.55 4.44
CA GLN A 2 2.33 -3.27 4.95
C GLN A 2 2.92 -2.52 3.75
N PRO A 3 2.70 -1.21 3.59
CA PRO A 3 3.43 -0.40 2.64
C PRO A 3 4.92 -0.55 2.88
N ASP A 4 5.70 -0.26 1.84
CA ASP A 4 7.16 -0.38 1.91
C ASP A 4 7.67 0.37 3.16
N PRO A 5 8.33 -0.34 4.09
CA PRO A 5 8.88 0.33 5.24
C PRO A 5 10.10 1.12 4.77
N TYR A 6 10.06 2.41 5.03
CA TYR A 6 11.25 3.24 4.93
C TYR A 6 12.24 2.81 6.02
N PRO A 7 13.56 2.82 5.74
CA PRO A 7 14.57 2.31 6.65
C PRO A 7 14.46 2.96 8.03
N SER A 8 14.02 2.18 9.03
CA SER A 8 13.86 2.62 10.42
C SER A 8 15.17 2.44 11.19
N ALA A 9 16.13 3.33 10.98
CA ALA A 9 17.23 3.47 11.92
C ALA A 9 16.72 4.07 13.26
N LYS A 10 17.48 3.88 14.35
CA LYS A 10 17.35 4.72 15.56
C LYS A 10 17.36 6.19 15.12
N GLY A 11 16.22 6.86 15.16
CA GLY A 11 16.08 8.19 14.58
C GLY A 11 14.62 8.62 14.40
N LEU A 12 14.44 9.73 13.68
CA LEU A 12 13.12 10.26 13.35
C LEU A 12 12.35 9.27 12.46
N GLY A 13 11.08 9.03 12.77
CA GLY A 13 10.21 8.22 11.93
C GLY A 13 9.98 8.87 10.56
N HIS A 14 9.70 8.05 9.55
CA HIS A 14 9.52 8.51 8.18
C HIS A 14 8.49 9.65 8.03
N GLY A 15 7.34 9.54 8.70
CA GLY A 15 6.33 10.61 8.70
C GLY A 15 6.84 11.93 9.27
N THR A 16 7.71 11.88 10.29
CA THR A 16 8.38 13.08 10.83
C THR A 16 9.38 13.65 9.84
N GLN A 17 10.16 12.81 9.15
CA GLN A 17 11.08 13.26 8.11
C GLN A 17 10.33 13.92 6.94
N GLY A 18 9.20 13.36 6.53
CA GLY A 18 8.32 13.95 5.53
C GLY A 18 7.78 15.31 5.97
N ALA A 19 7.30 15.43 7.22
CA ALA A 19 6.85 16.72 7.76
C ALA A 19 7.96 17.77 7.77
N LEU A 20 9.20 17.38 8.13
CA LEU A 20 10.36 18.26 8.08
C LEU A 20 10.73 18.66 6.63
N ALA A 21 10.57 17.76 5.67
CA ALA A 21 10.78 18.06 4.25
C ALA A 21 9.74 19.08 3.73
N VAL A 22 8.46 18.97 4.14
CA VAL A 22 7.46 20.01 3.85
C VAL A 22 7.87 21.34 4.49
N ALA A 23 8.22 21.32 5.78
CA ALA A 23 8.60 22.53 6.51
C ALA A 23 9.87 23.21 5.94
N LEU A 24 10.81 22.42 5.39
CA LEU A 24 11.98 22.95 4.70
C LEU A 24 11.59 23.73 3.43
N ALA A 25 10.62 23.22 2.66
CA ALA A 25 10.17 23.85 1.41
C ALA A 25 9.10 24.95 1.62
N ALA A 26 8.31 24.85 2.68
CA ALA A 26 7.28 25.81 3.07
C ALA A 26 7.29 26.03 4.60
N PRO A 27 8.22 26.86 5.12
CA PRO A 27 8.38 27.08 6.56
C PRO A 27 7.17 27.69 7.26
N GLU A 28 6.32 28.41 6.53
CA GLU A 28 5.13 29.08 7.05
C GLU A 28 3.85 28.22 6.88
N ALA A 29 3.96 26.99 6.38
CA ALA A 29 2.81 26.12 6.19
C ALA A 29 2.27 25.61 7.55
N ASP A 30 0.95 25.70 7.72
CA ASP A 30 0.26 24.99 8.80
C ASP A 30 0.13 23.50 8.43
N LEU A 31 0.72 22.62 9.24
CA LEU A 31 0.83 21.19 8.96
C LEU A 31 -0.12 20.38 9.82
N THR A 32 -1.05 19.66 9.17
CA THR A 32 -1.84 18.62 9.82
C THR A 32 -1.24 17.25 9.54
N LEU A 33 -0.74 16.59 10.59
CA LEU A 33 -0.16 15.26 10.48
C LEU A 33 -1.23 14.19 10.73
N ILE A 34 -1.38 13.29 9.76
CA ILE A 34 -2.36 12.20 9.83
C ILE A 34 -1.59 10.88 9.91
N ARG A 35 -1.89 10.10 10.96
CA ARG A 35 -1.37 8.75 11.09
C ARG A 35 -2.34 7.78 10.45
N ILE A 36 -1.85 7.03 9.48
CA ILE A 36 -2.56 5.92 8.86
C ILE A 36 -1.90 4.63 9.30
N ASP A 37 -2.69 3.65 9.73
CA ASP A 37 -2.18 2.31 9.95
C ASP A 37 -1.77 1.73 8.59
N PRO A 38 -0.48 1.36 8.42
CA PRO A 38 0.02 0.78 7.19
C PRO A 38 -0.78 -0.47 6.74
N ALA A 39 -1.40 -1.22 7.65
CA ALA A 39 -2.24 -2.38 7.32
C ALA A 39 -3.70 -2.02 6.94
N ALA A 40 -4.08 -0.74 7.00
CA ALA A 40 -5.46 -0.27 6.82
C ALA A 40 -5.57 0.86 5.78
N PRO A 41 -5.27 0.63 4.50
CA PRO A 41 -5.31 1.67 3.46
C PRO A 41 -6.70 2.27 3.24
N TYR A 42 -7.79 1.61 3.67
CA TYR A 42 -9.12 2.23 3.66
C TYR A 42 -9.15 3.53 4.47
N GLN A 43 -8.31 3.68 5.51
CA GLN A 43 -8.18 4.92 6.27
C GLN A 43 -7.72 6.09 5.38
N LEU A 44 -6.91 5.83 4.34
CA LEU A 44 -6.53 6.86 3.37
C LEU A 44 -7.75 7.35 2.58
N GLN A 45 -8.65 6.43 2.22
CA GLN A 45 -9.92 6.79 1.57
C GLN A 45 -10.81 7.62 2.52
N GLU A 46 -10.88 7.26 3.80
CA GLU A 46 -11.64 8.03 4.80
C GLU A 46 -11.11 9.47 4.90
N VAL A 47 -9.80 9.64 5.00
CA VAL A 47 -9.13 10.95 5.00
C VAL A 47 -9.48 11.74 3.74
N ALA A 48 -9.39 11.10 2.58
CA ALA A 48 -9.73 11.72 1.30
C ALA A 48 -11.20 12.20 1.25
N ARG A 49 -12.14 11.44 1.83
CA ARG A 49 -13.55 11.84 1.96
C ARG A 49 -13.74 13.07 2.85
N TYR A 50 -13.05 13.13 3.99
CA TYR A 50 -13.11 14.31 4.87
C TYR A 50 -12.53 15.57 4.21
N ILE A 51 -11.42 15.43 3.47
CA ILE A 51 -10.82 16.54 2.71
C ILE A 51 -11.79 17.06 1.64
N ASN A 52 -12.51 16.15 0.97
CA ASN A 52 -13.56 16.49 0.02
C ASN A 52 -14.84 17.05 0.68
N GLY A 53 -14.91 17.06 2.01
CA GLY A 53 -16.08 17.54 2.75
C GLY A 53 -17.31 16.65 2.60
N GLU A 54 -17.12 15.37 2.28
CA GLU A 54 -18.22 14.41 2.26
C GLU A 54 -18.77 14.23 3.69
N PRO A 55 -20.10 14.14 3.88
CA PRO A 55 -20.70 13.81 5.17
C PRO A 55 -20.48 12.31 5.44
N TYR A 56 -19.24 11.95 5.78
CA TYR A 56 -18.82 10.58 6.02
C TYR A 56 -18.52 10.39 7.51
N HIS A 57 -19.08 9.34 8.09
CA HIS A 57 -18.66 8.81 9.38
C HIS A 57 -18.13 7.40 9.14
N SER A 58 -16.92 7.13 9.61
CA SER A 58 -16.39 5.77 9.54
C SER A 58 -17.24 4.84 10.40
N SER A 59 -17.28 3.57 10.03
CA SER A 59 -17.95 2.54 10.84
C SER A 59 -17.39 2.54 12.25
N SER A 60 -16.08 2.69 12.40
CA SER A 60 -15.41 2.78 13.72
C SER A 60 -15.84 4.00 14.53
N SER A 61 -15.98 5.19 13.91
CA SER A 61 -16.51 6.37 14.61
C SER A 61 -17.96 6.15 15.04
N THR A 62 -18.79 5.56 14.18
CA THR A 62 -20.18 5.22 14.49
C THR A 62 -20.29 4.21 15.63
N TYR A 63 -19.50 3.13 15.60
CA TYR A 63 -19.45 2.15 16.70
C TYR A 63 -19.00 2.83 18.00
N ARG A 64 -17.97 3.67 17.95
CA ARG A 64 -17.48 4.36 19.13
C ARG A 64 -18.50 5.32 19.73
N TYR A 65 -19.23 6.04 18.89
CA TYR A 65 -20.34 6.89 19.32
C TYR A 65 -21.44 6.08 20.02
N ASN A 66 -21.80 4.93 19.47
CA ASN A 66 -22.80 4.04 20.06
C ASN A 66 -22.33 3.46 21.41
N GLU A 67 -21.07 3.06 21.53
CA GLU A 67 -20.47 2.64 22.81
C GLU A 67 -20.55 3.76 23.86
N LEU A 68 -20.13 4.97 23.51
CA LEU A 68 -20.18 6.13 24.42
C LEU A 68 -21.62 6.45 24.83
N THR A 69 -22.58 6.30 23.92
CA THR A 69 -24.00 6.51 24.22
C THR A 69 -24.54 5.43 25.16
N ALA A 70 -24.12 4.18 24.99
CA ALA A 70 -24.50 3.08 25.88
C ALA A 70 -23.90 3.26 27.29
N ASP A 71 -22.61 3.60 27.36
CA ASP A 71 -21.89 3.84 28.62
C ASP A 71 -22.53 4.99 29.41
N ALA A 72 -22.91 6.09 28.73
CA ALA A 72 -23.61 7.20 29.36
C ALA A 72 -24.91 6.75 30.05
N LYS A 73 -25.73 5.95 29.35
CA LYS A 73 -26.97 5.39 29.90
C LYS A 73 -26.71 4.48 31.10
N THR A 74 -25.68 3.64 31.03
CA THR A 74 -25.29 2.78 32.16
C THR A 74 -24.83 3.59 33.37
N LEU A 75 -24.07 4.67 33.17
CA LEU A 75 -23.65 5.57 34.25
C LEU A 75 -24.84 6.31 34.86
N ASP A 76 -25.79 6.77 34.05
CA ASP A 76 -27.01 7.44 34.54
C ASP A 76 -27.88 6.49 35.38
N GLN A 77 -28.10 5.26 34.92
CA GLN A 77 -28.82 4.23 35.68
C GLN A 77 -28.14 3.91 37.02
N ARG A 78 -26.80 3.83 37.04
CA ARG A 78 -26.03 3.62 38.28
C ARG A 78 -26.12 4.81 39.22
N ARG A 79 -26.11 6.03 38.69
CA ARG A 79 -26.29 7.26 39.47
C ARG A 79 -27.67 7.31 40.12
N GLU A 80 -28.72 6.94 39.38
CA GLU A 80 -30.08 6.84 39.90
C GLU A 80 -30.18 5.77 41.01
N THR A 81 -29.58 4.61 40.79
CA THR A 81 -29.54 3.52 41.79
C THR A 81 -28.84 3.97 43.07
N LEU A 82 -27.67 4.59 42.96
CA LEU A 82 -26.92 5.09 44.11
C LEU A 82 -27.66 6.23 44.82
N ARG A 83 -28.37 7.10 44.10
CA ARG A 83 -29.24 8.12 44.70
C ARG A 83 -30.37 7.49 45.51
N GLY A 84 -30.98 6.40 45.02
CA GLY A 84 -31.96 5.62 45.76
C GLY A 84 -31.38 5.04 47.06
N GLN A 85 -30.23 4.36 46.95
CA GLN A 85 -29.53 3.79 48.12
C GLN A 85 -29.12 4.85 49.14
N HIS A 86 -28.64 6.01 48.68
CA HIS A 86 -28.31 7.14 49.54
C HIS A 86 -29.54 7.61 50.33
N GLN A 87 -30.69 7.76 49.67
CA GLN A 87 -31.94 8.15 50.33
C GLN A 87 -32.39 7.13 51.40
N GLU A 88 -32.25 5.83 51.12
CA GLU A 88 -32.53 4.77 52.10
C GLU A 88 -31.59 4.85 53.31
N ILE A 89 -30.28 4.98 53.07
CA ILE A 89 -29.26 5.11 54.12
C ILE A 89 -29.53 6.34 55.00
N VAL A 90 -29.92 7.47 54.40
CA VAL A 90 -30.22 8.71 55.13
C VAL A 90 -31.50 8.58 55.96
N ASN A 91 -32.50 7.83 55.46
CA ASN A 91 -33.76 7.64 56.17
C ASN A 91 -33.68 6.57 57.28
N THR A 92 -32.72 5.65 57.22
CA THR A 92 -32.54 4.56 58.19
C THR A 92 -31.33 4.81 59.11
N PHE A 93 -31.59 5.37 60.30
CA PHE A 93 -30.56 5.69 61.30
C PHE A 93 -30.10 4.50 62.17
N GLU A 94 -30.25 3.27 61.69
CA GLU A 94 -29.84 2.08 62.44
C GLU A 94 -28.32 1.96 62.49
N ASP A 95 -27.79 1.53 63.64
CA ASP A 95 -26.36 1.23 63.85
C ASP A 95 -26.11 -0.28 63.97
N THR A 96 -26.79 -1.04 63.13
CA THR A 96 -26.57 -2.49 63.02
C THR A 96 -25.31 -2.75 62.16
N PRO A 97 -24.59 -3.87 62.40
CA PRO A 97 -23.46 -4.27 61.55
C PRO A 97 -23.81 -4.31 60.05
N GLU A 98 -25.05 -4.68 59.71
CA GLU A 98 -25.57 -4.70 58.35
C GLU A 98 -25.73 -3.29 57.76
N ALA A 99 -26.21 -2.33 58.55
CA ALA A 99 -26.29 -0.93 58.14
C ALA A 99 -24.90 -0.33 57.90
N GLN A 100 -23.91 -0.66 58.74
CA GLN A 100 -22.51 -0.25 58.55
C GLN A 100 -21.92 -0.84 57.26
N LYS A 101 -22.15 -2.13 56.99
CA LYS A 101 -21.70 -2.79 55.75
C LYS A 101 -22.34 -2.16 54.51
N ARG A 102 -23.65 -1.86 54.54
CA ARG A 102 -24.35 -1.18 53.44
C ARG A 102 -23.78 0.22 53.16
N ARG A 103 -23.50 1.00 54.21
CA ARG A 103 -22.83 2.32 54.08
C ARG A 103 -21.45 2.20 53.45
N ALA A 104 -20.63 1.26 53.92
CA ALA A 104 -19.30 1.03 53.35
C ALA A 104 -19.36 0.63 51.87
N GLN A 105 -20.30 -0.24 51.50
CA GLN A 105 -20.52 -0.64 50.10
C GLN A 105 -20.98 0.55 49.24
N TYR A 106 -21.92 1.35 49.74
CA TYR A 106 -22.36 2.57 49.05
C TYR A 106 -21.19 3.51 48.74
N PHE A 107 -20.33 3.80 49.72
CA PHE A 107 -19.17 4.68 49.49
C PHE A 107 -18.17 4.07 48.51
N ALA A 108 -17.97 2.75 48.53
CA ALA A 108 -17.12 2.07 47.55
C ALA A 108 -17.70 2.17 46.13
N ASP A 109 -19.01 1.99 45.98
CA ASP A 109 -19.71 2.09 44.70
C ASP A 109 -19.76 3.53 44.18
N GLU A 110 -19.86 4.52 45.07
CA GLU A 110 -19.76 5.95 44.76
C GLU A 110 -18.38 6.33 44.22
N VAL A 111 -17.31 5.86 44.89
CA VAL A 111 -15.93 6.05 44.39
C VAL A 111 -15.77 5.42 43.01
N LYS A 112 -16.26 4.18 42.83
CA LYS A 112 -16.20 3.50 41.54
C LYS A 112 -16.99 4.23 40.45
N LEU A 113 -18.20 4.73 40.76
CA LEU A 113 -19.00 5.50 39.81
C LEU A 113 -18.24 6.76 39.37
N ARG A 114 -17.59 7.47 40.30
CA ARG A 114 -16.79 8.65 39.99
C ARG A 114 -15.60 8.33 39.08
N ASP A 115 -14.89 7.24 39.35
CA ASP A 115 -13.76 6.80 38.51
C ASP A 115 -14.22 6.39 37.11
N ASP A 116 -15.33 5.65 37.01
CA ASP A 116 -15.94 5.26 35.73
C ASP A 116 -16.44 6.48 34.93
N GLN A 117 -17.01 7.47 35.61
CA GLN A 117 -17.43 8.75 35.03
C GLN A 117 -16.23 9.52 34.46
N GLN A 118 -15.14 9.65 35.21
CA GLN A 118 -13.92 10.32 34.75
C GLN A 118 -13.31 9.60 33.53
N ALA A 119 -13.30 8.27 33.53
CA ALA A 119 -12.84 7.47 32.40
C ALA A 119 -13.73 7.63 31.17
N TYR A 120 -15.06 7.73 31.35
CA TYR A 120 -16.02 8.04 30.29
C TYR A 120 -15.78 9.43 29.70
N GLU A 121 -15.69 10.47 30.54
CA GLU A 121 -15.47 11.86 30.11
C GLU A 121 -14.16 11.98 29.31
N GLY A 122 -13.08 11.35 29.76
CA GLY A 122 -11.82 11.32 29.00
C GLY A 122 -11.94 10.60 27.65
N ARG A 123 -12.78 9.56 27.52
CA ARG A 123 -13.04 8.89 26.24
C ARG A 123 -13.90 9.78 25.32
N LEU A 124 -14.91 10.45 25.87
CA LEU A 124 -15.78 11.38 25.14
C LEU A 124 -14.98 12.57 24.60
N GLU A 125 -14.12 13.17 25.44
CA GLU A 125 -13.28 14.29 25.04
C GLU A 125 -12.35 13.92 23.87
N ARG A 126 -11.70 12.74 23.92
CA ARG A 126 -10.87 12.24 22.82
C ARG A 126 -11.67 12.04 21.54
N TYR A 127 -12.89 11.52 21.64
CA TYR A 127 -13.78 11.33 20.50
C TYR A 127 -14.19 12.67 19.87
N VAL A 128 -14.64 13.63 20.67
CA VAL A 128 -15.02 14.97 20.18
C VAL A 128 -13.83 15.68 19.54
N ARG A 129 -12.65 15.60 20.18
CA ARG A 129 -11.41 16.17 19.63
C ARG A 129 -11.04 15.55 18.27
N LEU A 130 -11.22 14.25 18.11
CA LEU A 130 -11.00 13.57 16.83
C LEU A 130 -11.99 14.04 15.77
N GLU A 131 -13.29 14.08 16.08
CA GLU A 131 -14.33 14.55 15.16
C GLU A 131 -14.08 16.01 14.72
N ASP A 132 -13.68 16.88 15.64
CA ASP A 132 -13.33 18.27 15.32
C ASP A 132 -12.06 18.38 14.47
N ALA A 133 -11.05 17.54 14.74
CA ALA A 133 -9.85 17.47 13.90
C ALA A 133 -10.16 16.97 12.48
N LEU A 134 -11.04 15.97 12.33
CA LEU A 134 -11.48 15.46 11.04
C LEU A 134 -12.27 16.51 10.24
N LYS A 135 -13.15 17.27 10.90
CA LYS A 135 -13.87 18.38 10.25
C LYS A 135 -12.93 19.48 9.74
N LYS A 136 -11.81 19.72 10.42
CA LYS A 136 -10.78 20.69 9.99
C LYS A 136 -9.99 20.26 8.75
N LEU A 137 -10.07 18.99 8.34
CA LEU A 137 -9.45 18.53 7.10
C LEU A 137 -10.12 19.16 5.86
N LYS A 138 -11.39 19.57 5.99
CA LYS A 138 -12.08 20.31 4.93
C LYS A 138 -11.37 21.64 4.68
N GLY A 139 -10.93 21.85 3.43
CA GLY A 139 -10.24 23.07 3.02
C GLY A 139 -8.72 22.94 2.95
N ILE A 140 -8.16 21.77 3.28
CA ILE A 140 -6.76 21.46 2.96
C ILE A 140 -6.55 21.64 1.45
N ARG A 141 -5.50 22.38 1.08
CA ARG A 141 -5.17 22.69 -0.33
C ARG A 141 -4.11 21.77 -0.92
N ILE A 142 -3.31 21.13 -0.09
CA ILE A 142 -2.23 20.24 -0.50
C ILE A 142 -2.20 19.02 0.41
N VAL A 143 -2.14 17.85 -0.19
CA VAL A 143 -1.97 16.57 0.49
C VAL A 143 -0.67 15.95 0.01
N SER A 144 0.14 15.45 0.95
CA SER A 144 1.33 14.65 0.65
C SER A 144 1.17 13.28 1.28
N ASN A 145 1.10 12.22 0.46
CA ASN A 145 1.05 10.84 0.92
C ASN A 145 2.31 10.08 0.46
N SER A 146 3.04 9.54 1.43
CA SER A 146 4.23 8.71 1.15
C SER A 146 3.97 7.21 1.20
N LEU A 147 2.76 6.78 1.55
CA LEU A 147 2.39 5.37 1.63
C LEU A 147 2.05 4.81 0.25
N VAL A 148 2.62 3.64 -0.09
CA VAL A 148 2.43 2.91 -1.33
C VAL A 148 2.21 1.43 -1.01
N TRP A 149 1.14 0.83 -1.53
CA TRP A 149 0.81 -0.60 -1.35
C TRP A 149 0.99 -1.35 -2.66
N ASN A 150 1.88 -2.35 -2.68
CA ASN A 150 2.23 -3.11 -3.88
C ASN A 150 1.51 -4.47 -4.00
N GLU A 151 0.75 -4.87 -2.98
CA GLU A 151 0.10 -6.18 -2.86
C GLU A 151 -1.26 -6.06 -2.16
N GLY A 152 -2.09 -7.10 -2.29
CA GLY A 152 -3.38 -7.23 -1.60
C GLY A 152 -4.48 -6.24 -2.02
N TYR A 153 -4.22 -5.46 -3.07
CA TYR A 153 -5.22 -4.65 -3.78
C TYR A 153 -5.11 -4.89 -5.27
N PRO A 154 -6.23 -4.86 -6.01
CA PRO A 154 -6.21 -4.86 -7.46
C PRO A 154 -5.43 -3.65 -7.97
N LEU A 155 -4.39 -3.87 -8.76
CA LEU A 155 -3.56 -2.79 -9.29
C LEU A 155 -4.12 -2.26 -10.61
N GLY A 156 -3.50 -1.22 -11.16
CA GLY A 156 -3.88 -0.70 -12.48
C GLY A 156 -5.07 0.24 -12.44
N GLY A 157 -5.21 1.02 -11.37
CA GLY A 157 -6.36 1.91 -11.19
C GLY A 157 -7.65 1.19 -10.84
N SER A 158 -7.63 -0.15 -10.74
CA SER A 158 -8.82 -0.96 -10.45
C SER A 158 -9.13 -1.09 -8.97
N SER A 159 -8.20 -0.76 -8.06
CA SER A 159 -8.48 -0.78 -6.62
C SER A 159 -9.61 0.19 -6.27
N PRO A 160 -10.45 -0.12 -5.25
CA PRO A 160 -11.47 0.82 -4.77
C PRO A 160 -10.89 2.19 -4.36
N LEU A 161 -9.63 2.19 -3.90
CA LEU A 161 -8.91 3.40 -3.50
C LEU A 161 -8.55 4.23 -4.74
N SER A 162 -7.86 3.67 -5.73
CA SER A 162 -7.48 4.35 -6.98
C SER A 162 -8.72 4.81 -7.75
N GLN A 163 -9.77 3.98 -7.85
CA GLN A 163 -11.05 4.37 -8.45
C GLN A 163 -11.71 5.54 -7.72
N TYR A 164 -11.59 5.62 -6.39
CA TYR A 164 -12.11 6.76 -5.64
C TYR A 164 -11.36 8.05 -6.02
N PHE A 165 -10.02 7.98 -6.10
CA PHE A 165 -9.18 9.11 -6.52
C PHE A 165 -9.44 9.55 -7.96
N ASP A 166 -9.70 8.61 -8.87
CA ASP A 166 -9.95 8.92 -10.29
C ASP A 166 -11.35 9.49 -10.52
N ARG A 167 -12.37 9.01 -9.79
CA ARG A 167 -13.76 9.46 -9.97
C ARG A 167 -14.08 10.75 -9.22
N ARG A 168 -13.31 11.10 -8.19
CA ARG A 168 -13.55 12.28 -7.35
C ARG A 168 -12.43 13.27 -7.56
N SER A 169 -12.73 14.37 -8.25
CA SER A 169 -11.83 15.52 -8.26
C SER A 169 -11.70 16.08 -6.84
N PHE A 170 -10.48 16.19 -6.33
CA PHE A 170 -10.22 16.89 -5.08
C PHE A 170 -10.43 18.39 -5.31
N GLY A 171 -11.64 18.86 -5.04
CA GLY A 171 -12.14 20.14 -5.53
C GLY A 171 -11.22 21.33 -5.26
N ALA A 172 -10.61 21.40 -4.08
CA ALA A 172 -9.63 22.44 -3.72
C ALA A 172 -8.20 21.92 -3.50
N ALA A 173 -8.02 20.61 -3.32
CA ALA A 173 -6.74 20.03 -2.93
C ALA A 173 -5.94 19.49 -4.13
N LEU A 174 -4.63 19.68 -4.12
CA LEU A 174 -3.67 18.93 -4.93
C LEU A 174 -3.15 17.75 -4.12
N TRP A 175 -3.16 16.55 -4.70
CA TRP A 175 -2.72 15.34 -4.04
C TRP A 175 -1.40 14.84 -4.62
N PHE A 176 -0.35 14.86 -3.79
CA PHE A 176 0.98 14.35 -4.11
C PHE A 176 1.16 12.96 -3.52
N GLN A 177 1.56 12.03 -4.36
CA GLN A 177 1.69 10.61 -4.03
C GLN A 177 3.09 10.12 -4.35
N SER A 178 3.74 9.42 -3.43
CA SER A 178 5.01 8.76 -3.73
C SER A 178 4.86 7.68 -4.80
N ALA A 179 5.77 7.64 -5.77
CA ALA A 179 5.83 6.57 -6.77
C ALA A 179 6.18 5.20 -6.17
N GLY A 180 6.99 5.19 -5.11
CA GLY A 180 7.52 3.98 -4.49
C GLY A 180 9.02 3.81 -4.76
N ASN A 181 9.70 3.04 -3.91
CA ASN A 181 11.12 2.70 -4.05
C ASN A 181 11.30 1.28 -4.61
N THR A 182 10.44 0.90 -5.57
CA THR A 182 10.24 -0.49 -6.01
C THR A 182 10.72 -0.78 -7.42
N GLU A 183 11.52 0.10 -8.00
CA GLU A 183 12.11 -0.13 -9.32
C GLU A 183 12.93 -1.43 -9.34
N GLY A 184 12.62 -2.29 -10.32
CA GLY A 184 13.17 -3.64 -10.47
C GLY A 184 12.53 -4.72 -9.59
N GLN A 185 11.57 -4.40 -8.71
CA GLN A 185 10.86 -5.38 -7.87
C GLN A 185 9.63 -6.00 -8.55
N ALA A 186 9.23 -5.48 -9.71
CA ALA A 186 8.07 -5.96 -10.45
C ALA A 186 8.48 -6.58 -11.80
N TRP A 187 7.72 -7.58 -12.22
CA TRP A 187 7.66 -8.06 -13.59
C TRP A 187 6.20 -8.15 -14.00
N SER A 188 5.86 -7.67 -15.20
CA SER A 188 4.54 -7.87 -15.78
C SER A 188 4.64 -7.89 -17.31
N ALA A 189 3.99 -8.88 -17.91
CA ALA A 189 3.84 -9.00 -19.36
C ALA A 189 2.71 -9.97 -19.67
N LEU A 190 2.41 -10.14 -20.96
CA LEU A 190 1.53 -11.19 -21.45
C LEU A 190 2.06 -12.58 -21.04
N PHE A 191 1.19 -13.43 -20.49
CA PHE A 191 1.47 -14.85 -20.27
C PHE A 191 1.71 -15.54 -21.62
N ARG A 192 2.83 -16.24 -21.71
CA ARG A 192 3.21 -17.04 -22.87
C ARG A 192 3.60 -18.44 -22.39
N ASP A 193 3.25 -19.44 -23.19
CA ASP A 193 3.68 -20.84 -23.08
C ASP A 193 3.77 -21.32 -24.53
N GLU A 194 4.78 -20.84 -25.25
CA GLU A 194 4.90 -21.00 -26.71
C GLU A 194 5.16 -22.44 -27.11
N ASP A 195 5.80 -23.24 -26.24
CA ASP A 195 6.08 -24.65 -26.47
C ASP A 195 5.04 -25.61 -25.86
N GLY A 196 4.10 -25.09 -25.05
CA GLY A 196 3.00 -25.85 -24.46
C GLY A 196 3.44 -26.79 -23.33
N ASN A 197 4.60 -26.54 -22.72
CA ASN A 197 5.13 -27.35 -21.63
C ASN A 197 4.51 -27.00 -20.26
N GLY A 198 3.69 -25.93 -20.21
CA GLY A 198 3.02 -25.47 -19.00
C GLY A 198 3.91 -24.61 -18.10
N ALA A 199 5.05 -24.11 -18.59
CA ALA A 199 5.89 -23.14 -17.92
C ALA A 199 5.87 -21.81 -18.69
N MET A 200 5.67 -20.72 -17.96
CA MET A 200 5.53 -19.41 -18.58
C MET A 200 6.88 -18.83 -19.02
N GLU A 201 6.99 -18.29 -20.24
CA GLU A 201 8.17 -17.52 -20.64
C GLU A 201 8.10 -16.04 -20.22
N PHE A 202 9.13 -15.57 -19.53
CA PHE A 202 9.25 -14.18 -19.06
C PHE A 202 9.61 -13.17 -20.15
N ALA A 203 9.96 -13.65 -21.35
CA ALA A 203 10.29 -12.83 -22.51
C ALA A 203 9.90 -13.56 -23.81
N PRO A 204 9.52 -12.83 -24.88
CA PRO A 204 9.24 -13.42 -26.19
C PRO A 204 10.42 -14.27 -26.71
N ALA A 205 10.15 -15.31 -27.50
CA ALA A 205 11.20 -16.14 -28.10
C ALA A 205 12.21 -15.36 -28.97
N SER A 206 11.82 -14.21 -29.52
CA SER A 206 12.69 -13.30 -30.26
C SER A 206 13.73 -12.58 -29.38
N THR A 207 13.53 -12.52 -28.06
CA THR A 207 14.47 -11.89 -27.13
C THR A 207 15.68 -12.80 -26.95
N PRO A 208 16.91 -12.36 -27.25
CA PRO A 208 18.10 -13.18 -27.03
C PRO A 208 18.24 -13.61 -25.56
N LEU A 209 18.65 -14.85 -25.32
CA LEU A 209 18.99 -15.30 -23.97
C LEU A 209 20.15 -14.47 -23.42
N ARG A 210 20.04 -14.06 -22.15
CA ARG A 210 21.13 -13.35 -21.48
C ARG A 210 22.34 -14.27 -21.29
N PRO A 211 23.58 -13.72 -21.25
CA PRO A 211 24.77 -14.52 -21.00
C PRO A 211 24.65 -15.38 -19.73
N GLY A 212 24.94 -16.67 -19.86
CA GLY A 212 24.84 -17.64 -18.75
C GLY A 212 23.42 -18.11 -18.43
N LYS A 213 22.42 -17.77 -19.24
CA LYS A 213 21.03 -18.26 -19.13
C LYS A 213 20.73 -19.25 -20.24
N TRP A 214 19.93 -20.27 -19.91
CA TRP A 214 19.56 -21.36 -20.82
C TRP A 214 18.06 -21.44 -21.10
N SER A 215 17.22 -20.70 -20.39
CA SER A 215 15.76 -20.65 -20.59
C SER A 215 15.21 -19.24 -20.36
N ARG A 216 14.04 -18.95 -20.96
CA ARG A 216 13.24 -17.74 -20.70
C ARG A 216 12.15 -18.00 -19.64
N GLU A 217 11.99 -19.23 -19.20
CA GLU A 217 10.96 -19.64 -18.23
C GLU A 217 11.37 -19.39 -16.77
N ILE A 218 12.62 -18.98 -16.56
CA ILE A 218 13.19 -18.77 -15.23
C ILE A 218 13.67 -17.33 -15.14
N ASN A 219 13.23 -16.61 -14.10
CA ASN A 219 13.66 -15.25 -13.82
C ASN A 219 14.43 -15.21 -12.50
N PHE A 220 15.74 -14.96 -12.57
CA PHE A 220 16.55 -14.94 -11.35
C PHE A 220 16.30 -13.69 -10.52
N LEU A 221 16.26 -13.90 -9.20
CA LEU A 221 16.23 -12.85 -8.21
C LEU A 221 17.66 -12.41 -7.89
N GLY A 222 17.82 -11.14 -7.56
CA GLY A 222 19.05 -10.56 -7.04
C GLY A 222 18.75 -9.66 -5.85
N TRP A 223 19.79 -9.05 -5.31
CA TRP A 223 19.68 -8.15 -4.17
C TRP A 223 20.28 -6.80 -4.51
N GLN A 224 19.64 -5.72 -4.12
CA GLN A 224 20.11 -4.36 -4.31
C GLN A 224 20.29 -3.73 -2.93
N PRO A 225 21.50 -3.76 -2.35
CA PRO A 225 21.77 -3.02 -1.13
C PRO A 225 21.61 -1.52 -1.36
N PHE A 226 21.25 -0.80 -0.31
CA PHE A 226 21.09 0.65 -0.40
C PHE A 226 22.42 1.35 -0.68
N GLY A 227 22.44 2.19 -1.72
CA GLY A 227 23.63 2.96 -2.12
C GLY A 227 24.79 2.12 -2.68
N GLN A 228 24.57 0.84 -2.97
CA GLN A 228 25.60 -0.07 -3.53
C GLN A 228 25.16 -0.63 -4.88
N GLU A 229 25.99 -1.46 -5.52
CA GLU A 229 25.60 -2.16 -6.74
C GLU A 229 24.74 -3.40 -6.44
N LYS A 230 23.88 -3.77 -7.39
CA LYS A 230 23.11 -5.01 -7.31
C LYS A 230 24.02 -6.22 -7.27
N THR A 231 23.72 -7.14 -6.35
CA THR A 231 24.36 -8.43 -6.27
C THR A 231 23.49 -9.54 -6.84
N PRO A 232 24.13 -10.55 -7.43
CA PRO A 232 23.47 -11.72 -7.95
C PRO A 232 22.71 -12.59 -6.95
N ASP A 233 23.14 -12.55 -5.68
CA ASP A 233 22.72 -13.48 -4.64
C ASP A 233 21.83 -12.79 -3.62
N LEU A 234 20.84 -13.54 -3.11
CA LEU A 234 20.05 -13.13 -1.96
C LEU A 234 20.85 -13.34 -0.66
N PRO A 235 20.80 -12.39 0.29
CA PRO A 235 21.47 -12.53 1.58
C PRO A 235 20.94 -13.74 2.36
N ALA A 236 21.82 -14.41 3.10
CA ALA A 236 21.42 -15.50 3.97
C ALA A 236 20.40 -15.01 5.02
N LYS A 237 19.37 -15.82 5.25
CA LYS A 237 18.25 -15.56 6.17
C LYS A 237 17.36 -14.38 5.78
N ALA A 238 17.48 -13.84 4.57
CA ALA A 238 16.52 -12.86 4.09
C ALA A 238 15.13 -13.52 3.94
N ARG A 239 14.10 -12.94 4.56
CA ARG A 239 12.71 -13.41 4.37
C ARG A 239 12.10 -12.65 3.20
N ILE A 240 11.84 -13.38 2.13
CA ILE A 240 11.33 -12.83 0.87
C ILE A 240 9.89 -13.26 0.69
N ARG A 241 9.07 -12.33 0.22
CA ARG A 241 7.71 -12.58 -0.26
C ARG A 241 7.66 -12.29 -1.74
N LEU A 242 7.01 -13.18 -2.47
CA LEU A 242 6.62 -13.00 -3.85
C LEU A 242 5.10 -12.98 -3.91
N SER A 243 4.52 -12.01 -4.61
CA SER A 243 3.09 -11.99 -4.93
C SER A 243 2.90 -12.01 -6.44
N MET A 244 2.00 -12.84 -6.93
CA MET A 244 1.59 -12.89 -8.33
C MET A 244 0.12 -12.51 -8.41
N GLN A 245 -0.17 -11.39 -9.07
CA GLN A 245 -1.53 -10.95 -9.35
C GLN A 245 -1.86 -11.10 -10.82
N TRP A 246 -3.10 -11.44 -11.12
CA TRP A 246 -3.62 -11.40 -12.48
C TRP A 246 -5.11 -11.12 -12.51
N ARG A 247 -5.60 -10.60 -13.63
CA ARG A 247 -7.00 -10.34 -13.86
C ARG A 247 -7.53 -11.26 -14.96
N GLU A 248 -8.66 -11.89 -14.69
CA GLU A 248 -9.33 -12.78 -15.64
C GLU A 248 -10.59 -12.11 -16.18
N ALA A 249 -10.88 -12.33 -17.47
CA ALA A 249 -12.17 -12.00 -18.04
C ALA A 249 -13.17 -13.11 -17.74
N HIS A 250 -14.40 -12.74 -17.36
CA HIS A 250 -15.48 -13.66 -17.02
C HIS A 250 -16.70 -13.42 -17.91
N ASP A 251 -17.46 -14.48 -18.21
CA ASP A 251 -18.78 -14.35 -18.82
C ASP A 251 -19.80 -13.86 -17.76
N PRO A 252 -20.38 -12.65 -17.92
CA PRO A 252 -21.26 -12.05 -16.91
C PRO A 252 -22.60 -12.78 -16.72
N SER A 253 -22.99 -13.66 -17.64
CA SER A 253 -24.19 -14.49 -17.49
C SER A 253 -24.08 -15.47 -16.31
N PHE A 254 -22.86 -15.76 -15.85
CA PHE A 254 -22.58 -16.60 -14.69
C PHE A 254 -22.35 -15.80 -13.40
N PHE A 255 -22.47 -14.47 -13.44
CA PHE A 255 -22.47 -13.64 -12.24
C PHE A 255 -23.85 -13.68 -11.59
N GLN A 256 -24.16 -14.77 -10.88
CA GLN A 256 -25.44 -14.98 -10.21
C GLN A 256 -25.31 -14.90 -8.70
N GLN A 257 -26.29 -14.29 -8.03
CA GLN A 257 -26.33 -14.21 -6.58
C GLN A 257 -26.43 -15.61 -5.97
N GLY A 258 -25.46 -15.99 -5.13
CA GLY A 258 -25.46 -17.25 -4.37
C GLY A 258 -24.72 -18.43 -5.01
N ARG A 259 -24.32 -18.36 -6.29
CA ARG A 259 -23.44 -19.36 -6.91
C ARG A 259 -22.31 -18.67 -7.65
N ASP A 260 -21.15 -18.68 -7.03
CA ASP A 260 -19.95 -18.04 -7.56
C ASP A 260 -19.05 -19.07 -8.25
N LEU A 261 -19.26 -19.23 -9.56
CA LEU A 261 -18.49 -20.18 -10.37
C LEU A 261 -17.04 -19.73 -10.61
N TYR A 262 -16.72 -18.46 -10.33
CA TYR A 262 -15.39 -17.89 -10.45
C TYR A 262 -14.78 -17.63 -9.07
N ARG A 263 -15.18 -18.39 -8.05
CA ARG A 263 -14.52 -18.36 -6.75
C ARG A 263 -13.07 -18.83 -6.86
N GLN A 264 -12.82 -19.79 -7.75
CA GLN A 264 -11.48 -20.21 -8.16
C GLN A 264 -11.18 -19.55 -9.52
N PRO A 265 -9.92 -19.16 -9.77
CA PRO A 265 -9.53 -18.67 -11.08
C PRO A 265 -9.71 -19.75 -12.14
N LEU A 266 -10.00 -19.32 -13.35
CA LEU A 266 -10.01 -20.17 -14.54
C LEU A 266 -8.58 -20.58 -14.92
N ALA A 267 -7.62 -19.67 -14.81
CA ALA A 267 -6.21 -19.96 -15.03
C ALA A 267 -5.63 -20.68 -13.80
N ASN A 268 -5.09 -21.88 -14.01
CA ASN A 268 -4.45 -22.66 -12.96
C ASN A 268 -2.95 -22.37 -12.96
N LEU A 269 -2.58 -21.19 -12.46
CA LEU A 269 -1.19 -20.73 -12.38
C LEU A 269 -0.66 -20.97 -10.98
N HIS A 270 0.62 -21.31 -10.87
CA HIS A 270 1.32 -21.47 -9.61
C HIS A 270 2.71 -20.87 -9.68
N LEU A 271 3.05 -20.07 -8.68
CA LEU A 271 4.39 -19.55 -8.51
C LEU A 271 5.31 -20.54 -7.79
N LEU A 272 6.44 -20.88 -8.41
CA LEU A 272 7.52 -21.68 -7.85
C LEU A 272 8.74 -20.83 -7.54
N VAL A 273 9.37 -21.10 -6.40
CA VAL A 273 10.68 -20.55 -6.01
C VAL A 273 11.72 -21.64 -6.14
N LEU A 274 12.74 -21.34 -6.95
CA LEU A 274 13.82 -22.25 -7.30
C LEU A 274 15.14 -21.77 -6.68
N ARG A 275 15.96 -22.70 -6.21
CA ARG A 275 17.32 -22.42 -5.72
C ARG A 275 18.35 -23.16 -6.57
N GLN A 276 19.35 -22.43 -7.03
CA GLN A 276 20.49 -22.98 -7.75
C GLN A 276 21.56 -23.42 -6.76
N ARG A 277 21.82 -24.74 -6.68
CA ARG A 277 22.75 -25.31 -5.70
C ARG A 277 24.20 -24.96 -5.98
N ASP A 278 24.59 -25.00 -7.24
CA ASP A 278 25.97 -24.73 -7.66
C ASP A 278 25.98 -23.82 -8.90
N PRO A 279 25.93 -22.49 -8.69
CA PRO A 279 25.97 -21.53 -9.79
C PRO A 279 27.23 -21.60 -10.65
N ALA A 280 28.32 -22.18 -10.12
CA ALA A 280 29.60 -22.29 -10.82
C ALA A 280 29.73 -23.59 -11.63
N GLY A 281 28.81 -24.54 -11.49
CA GLY A 281 28.85 -25.79 -12.25
C GLY A 281 29.99 -26.73 -11.86
N LYS A 282 30.54 -26.64 -10.64
CA LYS A 282 31.75 -27.36 -10.20
C LYS A 282 31.45 -28.80 -9.75
N THR A 283 30.36 -29.00 -9.01
CA THR A 283 29.92 -30.28 -8.45
C THR A 283 28.60 -30.76 -9.03
N LEU A 284 27.70 -29.84 -9.37
CA LEU A 284 26.43 -30.09 -10.04
C LEU A 284 26.32 -29.23 -11.29
N PRO A 285 25.56 -29.63 -12.32
CA PRO A 285 25.24 -28.77 -13.44
C PRO A 285 24.64 -27.44 -12.97
N ALA A 286 25.03 -26.33 -13.62
CA ALA A 286 24.54 -25.00 -13.23
C ALA A 286 23.03 -24.84 -13.43
N ASP A 287 22.40 -25.67 -14.26
CA ASP A 287 20.96 -25.71 -14.48
C ASP A 287 20.19 -26.58 -13.47
N PHE A 288 20.89 -27.18 -12.49
CA PHE A 288 20.25 -27.95 -11.43
C PHE A 288 19.60 -27.02 -10.37
N LEU A 289 18.27 -27.04 -10.34
CA LEU A 289 17.44 -26.19 -9.48
C LEU A 289 16.58 -27.03 -8.51
N ASP A 290 16.59 -26.67 -7.23
CA ASP A 290 15.64 -27.23 -6.25
C ASP A 290 14.41 -26.34 -6.11
N VAL A 291 13.23 -26.93 -6.03
CA VAL A 291 12.03 -26.21 -5.57
C VAL A 291 12.12 -26.01 -4.06
N VAL A 292 12.23 -24.76 -3.62
CA VAL A 292 12.37 -24.37 -2.20
C VAL A 292 11.13 -23.67 -1.64
N GLY A 293 10.22 -23.26 -2.51
CA GLY A 293 8.94 -22.65 -2.15
C GLY A 293 7.93 -22.81 -3.26
N ARG A 294 6.66 -22.99 -2.89
CA ARG A 294 5.52 -23.00 -3.80
C ARG A 294 4.28 -22.54 -3.06
N PHE A 295 3.29 -22.06 -3.78
CA PHE A 295 1.96 -21.83 -3.22
C PHE A 295 1.22 -23.16 -3.06
N GLU A 296 0.55 -23.38 -1.91
CA GLU A 296 -0.20 -24.61 -1.65
C GLU A 296 -1.71 -24.38 -1.44
N GLY A 297 -2.17 -23.12 -1.59
CA GLY A 297 -3.55 -22.72 -1.35
C GLY A 297 -4.39 -22.52 -2.62
N LEU A 298 -5.54 -21.87 -2.46
CA LEU A 298 -6.28 -21.26 -3.57
C LEU A 298 -5.90 -19.78 -3.65
N PRO A 299 -5.72 -19.21 -4.86
CA PRO A 299 -5.46 -17.79 -5.02
C PRO A 299 -6.53 -16.95 -4.32
N GLU A 300 -6.10 -15.91 -3.62
CA GLU A 300 -7.01 -14.96 -2.98
C GLU A 300 -7.66 -14.09 -4.05
N ARG A 301 -8.98 -13.97 -4.03
CA ARG A 301 -9.69 -13.09 -4.97
C ARG A 301 -9.81 -11.69 -4.38
N LEU A 302 -9.04 -10.75 -4.93
CA LEU A 302 -8.95 -9.36 -4.48
C LEU A 302 -10.12 -8.49 -4.97
N ASP A 303 -10.65 -8.77 -6.14
CA ASP A 303 -11.81 -8.07 -6.71
C ASP A 303 -12.70 -9.01 -7.52
N ASN A 304 -14.00 -8.75 -7.50
CA ASN A 304 -15.00 -9.56 -8.18
C ASN A 304 -16.04 -8.66 -8.85
N GLN A 305 -15.89 -8.47 -10.16
CA GLN A 305 -16.81 -7.74 -11.02
C GLN A 305 -17.61 -8.72 -11.89
N PRO A 306 -18.76 -8.29 -12.44
CA PRO A 306 -19.57 -9.16 -13.30
C PRO A 306 -18.81 -9.77 -14.47
N ASN A 307 -17.87 -9.04 -15.06
CA ASN A 307 -17.12 -9.44 -16.25
C ASN A 307 -15.64 -9.74 -15.99
N SER A 308 -15.17 -9.71 -14.74
CA SER A 308 -13.78 -10.01 -14.41
C SER A 308 -13.55 -10.22 -12.93
N ALA A 309 -12.51 -10.95 -12.56
CA ALA A 309 -11.98 -10.94 -11.20
C ALA A 309 -10.46 -10.78 -11.19
N THR A 310 -9.93 -10.26 -10.10
CA THR A 310 -8.48 -10.18 -9.85
C THR A 310 -8.12 -11.18 -8.77
N TYR A 311 -7.09 -11.98 -9.01
CA TYR A 311 -6.59 -13.00 -8.10
C TYR A 311 -5.15 -12.69 -7.69
N GLU A 312 -4.74 -13.15 -6.50
CA GLU A 312 -3.39 -13.05 -5.97
C GLU A 312 -2.93 -14.38 -5.36
N GLU A 313 -1.75 -14.83 -5.73
CA GLU A 313 -0.99 -15.86 -5.01
C GLU A 313 0.18 -15.23 -4.29
N THR A 314 0.49 -15.72 -3.09
CA THR A 314 1.64 -15.25 -2.31
C THR A 314 2.50 -16.42 -1.87
N VAL A 315 3.80 -16.36 -2.15
CA VAL A 315 4.80 -17.32 -1.68
C VAL A 315 5.80 -16.59 -0.79
N GLU A 316 5.97 -17.07 0.44
CA GLU A 316 7.02 -16.61 1.34
C GLU A 316 8.07 -17.69 1.52
N PHE A 317 9.34 -17.31 1.47
CA PHE A 317 10.44 -18.21 1.75
C PHE A 317 11.58 -17.52 2.50
N LEU A 318 12.39 -18.33 3.17
CA LEU A 318 13.63 -17.90 3.82
C LEU A 318 14.80 -18.28 2.92
N ALA A 319 15.63 -17.31 2.55
CA ALA A 319 16.84 -17.56 1.77
C ALA A 319 17.94 -18.21 2.65
N ASP A 320 17.81 -19.50 2.95
CA ASP A 320 18.76 -20.24 3.79
C ASP A 320 19.29 -21.53 3.12
N PRO A 321 20.61 -21.64 2.86
CA PRO A 321 21.61 -20.58 2.94
C PRO A 321 21.39 -19.51 1.86
N GLY A 322 22.00 -18.33 2.03
CA GLY A 322 22.02 -17.31 0.98
C GLY A 322 22.62 -17.83 -0.33
N GLY A 323 22.28 -17.19 -1.45
CA GLY A 323 22.76 -17.61 -2.77
C GLY A 323 21.82 -17.26 -3.91
N ARG A 324 21.85 -18.08 -4.96
CA ARG A 324 21.09 -17.89 -6.20
C ARG A 324 19.69 -18.47 -6.11
N TYR A 325 18.71 -17.59 -6.30
CA TYR A 325 17.30 -17.95 -6.35
C TYR A 325 16.68 -17.44 -7.65
N ALA A 326 15.65 -18.13 -8.09
CA ALA A 326 14.86 -17.74 -9.25
C ALA A 326 13.40 -18.08 -9.03
N ILE A 327 12.55 -17.58 -9.91
CA ILE A 327 11.15 -17.95 -9.96
C ILE A 327 10.80 -18.58 -11.30
N GLN A 328 9.76 -19.41 -11.27
CA GLN A 328 9.10 -19.96 -12.44
C GLN A 328 7.59 -19.92 -12.19
N VAL A 329 6.81 -19.57 -13.21
CA VAL A 329 5.35 -19.70 -13.16
C VAL A 329 4.99 -20.92 -13.97
N VAL A 330 4.27 -21.86 -13.35
CA VAL A 330 3.78 -23.07 -14.02
C VAL A 330 2.26 -23.04 -14.05
N GLY A 331 1.64 -23.64 -15.06
CA GLY A 331 0.20 -23.65 -15.17
C GLY A 331 -0.31 -23.61 -16.59
N GLN A 332 -1.63 -23.41 -16.71
CA GLN A 332 -2.30 -23.27 -18.00
C GLN A 332 -3.35 -22.17 -17.95
N VAL A 333 -3.41 -21.39 -19.03
CA VAL A 333 -4.48 -20.41 -19.27
C VAL A 333 -5.55 -21.07 -20.13
N PRO A 334 -6.82 -21.13 -19.67
CA PRO A 334 -7.89 -21.75 -20.44
C PRO A 334 -8.22 -20.93 -21.68
N ALA A 335 -8.63 -21.64 -22.74
CA ALA A 335 -8.98 -21.03 -24.03
C ALA A 335 -10.17 -20.06 -23.99
N GLY A 336 -10.96 -20.03 -22.90
CA GLY A 336 -12.14 -19.18 -22.80
C GLY A 336 -12.44 -18.67 -21.40
N ILE A 337 -13.38 -17.74 -21.33
CA ILE A 337 -13.80 -17.02 -20.11
C ILE A 337 -14.93 -17.71 -19.32
N ARG A 338 -15.27 -18.95 -19.66
CA ARG A 338 -16.37 -19.71 -19.05
C ARG A 338 -15.81 -20.80 -18.14
N PRO A 339 -16.50 -21.12 -17.02
CA PRO A 339 -16.06 -22.19 -16.13
C PRO A 339 -15.95 -23.54 -16.86
N PRO A 340 -14.94 -24.38 -16.56
CA PRO A 340 -14.76 -25.68 -17.21
C PRO A 340 -15.96 -26.63 -17.07
N SER A 341 -16.79 -26.44 -16.04
CA SER A 341 -18.01 -27.21 -15.79
C SER A 341 -19.17 -26.86 -16.72
N VAL A 342 -19.06 -25.81 -17.52
CA VAL A 342 -20.10 -25.35 -18.45
C VAL A 342 -19.73 -25.76 -19.88
N PRO A 343 -20.45 -26.71 -20.49
CA PRO A 343 -20.23 -27.08 -21.88
C PRO A 343 -20.33 -25.87 -22.81
N SER A 344 -19.27 -25.62 -23.57
CA SER A 344 -19.21 -24.51 -24.52
C SER A 344 -18.72 -25.02 -25.86
N LEU A 345 -19.46 -24.71 -26.93
CA LEU A 345 -19.00 -25.01 -28.29
C LEU A 345 -17.73 -24.20 -28.57
N PRO A 346 -16.69 -24.76 -29.22
CA PRO A 346 -15.44 -24.05 -29.50
C PRO A 346 -15.65 -22.70 -30.21
N ILE A 347 -16.59 -22.62 -31.15
CA ILE A 347 -16.92 -21.38 -31.89
C ILE A 347 -17.51 -20.27 -31.00
N LEU A 348 -17.98 -20.60 -29.80
CA LEU A 348 -18.52 -19.63 -28.83
C LEU A 348 -17.50 -19.27 -27.74
N GLN A 349 -16.32 -19.89 -27.73
CA GLN A 349 -15.27 -19.55 -26.78
C GLN A 349 -14.70 -18.18 -27.13
N LYS A 350 -14.75 -17.26 -26.17
CA LYS A 350 -14.10 -15.96 -26.29
C LYS A 350 -12.67 -16.10 -25.78
N GLY A 351 -11.70 -15.97 -26.68
CA GLY A 351 -10.30 -15.86 -26.31
C GLY A 351 -10.06 -14.60 -25.47
N TRP A 352 -9.00 -14.63 -24.67
CA TRP A 352 -8.59 -13.53 -23.82
C TRP A 352 -7.08 -13.60 -23.60
N GLU A 353 -6.50 -12.47 -23.20
CA GLU A 353 -5.09 -12.36 -22.88
C GLU A 353 -4.93 -12.19 -21.37
N LEU A 354 -3.98 -12.92 -20.80
CA LEU A 354 -3.66 -12.86 -19.38
C LEU A 354 -2.37 -12.06 -19.18
N TYR A 355 -2.39 -11.06 -18.31
CA TYR A 355 -1.22 -10.26 -17.93
C TYR A 355 -0.89 -10.47 -16.45
N PRO A 356 -0.12 -11.49 -16.09
CA PRO A 356 0.38 -11.63 -14.73
C PRO A 356 1.30 -10.46 -14.36
N ARG A 357 1.25 -10.07 -13.10
CA ARG A 357 2.19 -9.17 -12.44
C ARG A 357 2.78 -9.90 -11.25
N ILE A 358 4.09 -10.02 -11.22
CA ILE A 358 4.82 -10.63 -10.12
C ILE A 358 5.62 -9.53 -9.41
N PHE A 359 5.52 -9.48 -8.10
CA PHE A 359 6.22 -8.53 -7.25
C PHE A 359 7.04 -9.28 -6.21
N VAL A 360 8.26 -8.80 -5.95
CA VAL A 360 9.16 -9.38 -4.95
C VAL A 360 9.50 -8.34 -3.88
N GLU A 361 9.39 -8.69 -2.61
CA GLU A 361 9.82 -7.84 -1.50
C GLU A 361 10.52 -8.63 -0.39
N ALA A 362 11.37 -7.95 0.37
CA ALA A 362 11.78 -8.44 1.67
C ALA A 362 10.69 -8.07 2.68
N VAL A 363 10.32 -8.98 3.59
CA VAL A 363 9.23 -8.74 4.57
C VAL A 363 9.72 -8.51 5.98
N ASP A 364 10.88 -9.05 6.35
CA ASP A 364 11.43 -8.85 7.68
C ASP A 364 12.15 -7.49 7.78
N PRO A 365 12.10 -6.82 8.94
CA PRO A 365 12.71 -5.50 9.11
C PRO A 365 14.22 -5.47 8.85
N ALA A 366 14.96 -6.54 9.18
CA ALA A 366 16.41 -6.57 9.03
C ALA A 366 16.82 -6.56 7.55
N SER A 367 16.18 -7.41 6.74
CA SER A 367 16.39 -7.47 5.30
C SER A 367 15.95 -6.17 4.62
N ARG A 368 14.80 -5.63 4.99
CA ARG A 368 14.28 -4.34 4.48
C ARG A 368 15.20 -3.16 4.77
N GLN A 369 15.99 -3.21 5.85
CA GLN A 369 17.00 -2.20 6.17
C GLN A 369 18.34 -2.43 5.45
N ALA A 370 18.61 -3.66 4.99
CA ALA A 370 19.85 -4.00 4.29
C ALA A 370 19.78 -3.74 2.77
N GLY A 371 18.58 -3.72 2.19
CA GLY A 371 18.36 -3.54 0.76
C GLY A 371 17.00 -4.06 0.32
N ARG A 372 16.90 -4.40 -0.96
CA ARG A 372 15.68 -4.97 -1.55
C ARG A 372 15.99 -6.10 -2.53
N PRO A 373 15.13 -7.12 -2.65
CA PRO A 373 15.23 -8.07 -3.76
C PRO A 373 14.86 -7.38 -5.08
N ILE A 374 15.36 -7.86 -6.21
CA ILE A 374 15.01 -7.36 -7.56
C ILE A 374 15.00 -8.51 -8.57
N PHE A 375 14.34 -8.33 -9.71
CA PHE A 375 14.50 -9.21 -10.87
C PHE A 375 15.80 -8.87 -11.62
N LEU A 376 16.61 -9.89 -11.91
CA LEU A 376 17.88 -9.72 -12.62
C LEU A 376 17.71 -9.86 -14.13
N ASP A 377 16.93 -10.84 -14.58
CA ASP A 377 16.92 -11.26 -15.98
C ASP A 377 15.81 -10.60 -16.79
N TYR A 378 14.61 -10.55 -16.24
CA TYR A 378 13.47 -9.96 -16.92
C TYR A 378 12.76 -9.06 -15.90
N ALA A 379 13.33 -7.90 -15.61
CA ALA A 379 12.61 -6.85 -14.89
C ALA A 379 11.82 -6.02 -15.91
N THR A 380 10.64 -5.54 -15.52
CA THR A 380 9.86 -4.61 -16.34
C THR A 380 9.51 -3.38 -15.52
N HIS A 381 9.40 -2.23 -16.18
CA HIS A 381 8.83 -1.03 -15.58
C HIS A 381 7.29 -1.14 -15.44
N LEU A 382 6.65 -1.97 -16.28
CA LEU A 382 5.21 -2.21 -16.22
C LEU A 382 4.81 -2.82 -14.87
N GLY A 383 3.85 -2.18 -14.20
CA GLY A 383 3.31 -2.64 -12.92
C GLY A 383 4.20 -2.39 -11.72
N GLY A 384 5.25 -1.59 -11.82
CA GLY A 384 6.05 -1.21 -10.65
C GLY A 384 5.27 -0.41 -9.60
N LEU A 385 4.32 0.43 -10.06
CA LEU A 385 3.55 1.33 -9.20
C LEU A 385 2.57 0.59 -8.32
N GLY A 386 2.60 0.90 -7.03
CA GLY A 386 1.58 0.47 -6.07
C GLY A 386 0.41 1.45 -5.99
N VAL A 387 -0.61 1.06 -5.24
CA VAL A 387 -1.77 1.89 -4.92
C VAL A 387 -1.39 2.93 -3.86
N PRO A 388 -1.89 4.18 -3.93
CA PRO A 388 -2.70 4.76 -5.02
C PRO A 388 -1.85 5.49 -6.08
N ALA A 389 -0.55 5.24 -6.17
CA ALA A 389 0.33 5.88 -7.16
C ALA A 389 -0.02 5.53 -8.61
N ASP A 390 -0.81 4.46 -8.79
CA ASP A 390 -1.40 4.01 -10.05
C ASP A 390 -2.68 4.77 -10.46
N SER A 391 -3.17 5.70 -9.63
CA SER A 391 -4.30 6.57 -9.94
C SER A 391 -3.93 7.63 -10.98
N VAL A 392 -4.83 7.87 -11.93
CA VAL A 392 -4.72 8.94 -12.93
C VAL A 392 -4.85 10.31 -12.28
N GLY A 393 -5.76 10.45 -11.29
CA GLY A 393 -6.12 11.71 -10.66
C GLY A 393 -5.06 12.31 -9.70
N MET A 394 -3.98 11.58 -9.42
CA MET A 394 -2.93 11.99 -8.50
C MET A 394 -1.69 12.53 -9.22
N ILE A 395 -0.94 13.40 -8.52
CA ILE A 395 0.42 13.79 -8.89
C ILE A 395 1.39 12.83 -8.22
N THR A 396 1.88 11.86 -8.96
CA THR A 396 2.86 10.89 -8.53
C THR A 396 4.27 11.46 -8.66
N VAL A 397 5.03 11.42 -7.57
CA VAL A 397 6.36 12.00 -7.47
C VAL A 397 7.40 10.89 -7.33
N GLY A 398 8.35 10.86 -8.26
CA GLY A 398 9.55 10.02 -8.18
C GLY A 398 10.74 10.73 -7.53
N ALA A 399 11.79 9.97 -7.25
CA ALA A 399 13.03 10.48 -6.69
C ALA A 399 14.06 10.71 -7.82
N ALA A 400 14.82 11.79 -7.72
CA ALA A 400 15.89 12.12 -8.65
C ALA A 400 17.24 12.33 -7.94
N MET A 401 18.29 11.84 -8.60
CA MET A 401 19.68 12.14 -8.27
C MET A 401 19.96 13.64 -8.46
N PRO A 402 21.02 14.20 -7.84
CA PRO A 402 21.46 15.59 -8.08
C PRO A 402 21.70 15.94 -9.56
N THR A 403 21.97 14.94 -10.40
CA THR A 403 22.14 15.09 -11.86
C THR A 403 20.82 15.34 -12.61
N GLY A 404 19.68 15.26 -11.93
CA GLY A 404 18.34 15.39 -12.50
C GLY A 404 17.79 14.12 -13.14
N LYS A 405 18.54 13.01 -13.10
CA LYS A 405 18.08 11.70 -13.56
C LYS A 405 17.29 10.98 -12.47
N PRO A 406 16.33 10.10 -12.82
CA PRO A 406 15.65 9.25 -11.84
C PRO A 406 16.64 8.44 -10.99
N GLU A 407 16.34 8.29 -9.70
CA GLU A 407 17.06 7.36 -8.84
C GLU A 407 16.80 5.90 -9.29
N PRO A 408 17.78 4.99 -9.24
CA PRO A 408 17.61 3.60 -9.68
C PRO A 408 16.57 2.78 -8.88
N TYR A 409 16.10 3.29 -7.75
CA TYR A 409 15.00 2.70 -6.97
C TYR A 409 13.66 3.38 -7.21
N SER A 410 13.65 4.58 -7.80
CA SER A 410 12.41 5.32 -8.03
C SER A 410 11.58 4.59 -9.06
N THR A 411 10.44 4.08 -8.62
CA THR A 411 9.52 3.35 -9.49
C THR A 411 9.07 4.22 -10.66
N SER A 412 9.09 3.63 -11.85
CA SER A 412 8.69 4.28 -13.09
C SER A 412 7.90 3.33 -13.99
N GLY A 413 7.29 3.89 -15.03
CA GLY A 413 6.55 3.14 -16.04
C GLY A 413 5.04 3.15 -15.80
N PRO A 414 4.28 2.49 -16.68
CA PRO A 414 2.84 2.47 -16.56
C PRO A 414 2.34 1.49 -15.51
N ALA A 415 1.15 1.78 -14.97
CA ALA A 415 0.40 0.82 -14.17
C ALA A 415 -0.13 -0.33 -15.06
N VAL A 416 -0.29 -1.52 -14.49
CA VAL A 416 -0.78 -2.70 -15.24
C VAL A 416 -2.17 -2.40 -15.83
N GLY A 417 -2.39 -2.64 -17.13
CA GLY A 417 -3.67 -2.37 -17.79
C GLY A 417 -3.96 -0.89 -18.05
N LEU A 418 -2.99 -0.01 -17.77
CA LEU A 418 -3.00 1.42 -18.10
C LEU A 418 -1.69 1.77 -18.81
N GLU A 419 -1.36 1.07 -19.90
CA GLU A 419 -0.07 1.16 -20.59
C GLU A 419 0.24 2.56 -21.12
N LEU A 420 -0.79 3.39 -21.33
CA LEU A 420 -0.67 4.78 -21.77
C LEU A 420 -0.49 5.79 -20.62
N LEU A 421 -0.70 5.36 -19.37
CA LEU A 421 -0.52 6.21 -18.19
C LEU A 421 0.94 6.13 -17.74
N VAL A 422 1.78 7.04 -18.23
CA VAL A 422 3.19 7.13 -17.80
C VAL A 422 3.25 7.81 -16.43
N LYS A 423 4.02 7.21 -15.51
CA LYS A 423 4.33 7.77 -14.19
C LYS A 423 5.80 7.51 -13.85
N PRO A 424 6.40 8.23 -12.89
CA PRO A 424 5.82 9.35 -12.12
C PRO A 424 5.55 10.57 -13.00
N ASP A 425 4.62 11.44 -12.58
CA ASP A 425 4.34 12.69 -13.31
C ASP A 425 5.56 13.61 -13.25
N VAL A 426 6.20 13.72 -12.08
CA VAL A 426 7.41 14.54 -11.90
C VAL A 426 8.41 13.84 -11.00
N LEU A 427 9.66 14.30 -11.06
CA LEU A 427 10.72 13.89 -10.15
C LEU A 427 11.05 15.01 -9.16
N MET A 428 11.60 14.63 -8.01
CA MET A 428 12.17 15.59 -7.06
C MET A 428 13.38 14.99 -6.35
N TYR A 429 14.32 15.85 -5.96
CA TYR A 429 15.47 15.44 -5.16
C TYR A 429 15.02 14.89 -3.81
N ASP A 430 15.60 13.78 -3.40
CA ASP A 430 15.26 13.09 -2.15
C ASP A 430 16.39 13.10 -1.12
N THR A 431 17.58 13.57 -1.49
CA THR A 431 18.74 13.74 -0.60
C THR A 431 18.61 15.04 0.18
N LEU A 432 17.72 15.06 1.17
CA LEU A 432 17.46 16.23 2.00
C LEU A 432 18.10 16.07 3.38
N GLN A 433 18.84 17.09 3.81
CA GLN A 433 19.31 17.19 5.20
C GLN A 433 18.19 17.73 6.08
N VAL A 434 17.36 16.82 6.61
CA VAL A 434 16.28 17.15 7.54
C VAL A 434 16.70 16.87 8.99
N GLY A 435 16.45 17.80 9.91
CA GLY A 435 16.57 17.56 11.35
C GLY A 435 17.90 17.93 12.04
N GLY A 436 18.81 18.65 11.38
CA GLY A 436 19.96 19.31 12.03
C GLY A 436 20.85 18.37 12.86
N GLY A 437 21.51 17.40 12.24
CA GLY A 437 22.46 16.51 12.91
C GLY A 437 23.12 15.50 11.96
N GLN A 438 24.10 14.73 12.46
CA GLN A 438 24.74 13.59 11.77
C GLN A 438 23.79 12.39 11.56
N THR A 439 22.47 12.61 11.56
CA THR A 439 21.52 11.56 11.18
C THR A 439 21.81 11.19 9.73
N ALA A 440 22.07 9.90 9.49
CA ALA A 440 22.22 9.37 8.14
C ALA A 440 21.10 9.93 7.26
N GLY A 441 21.48 10.53 6.12
CA GLY A 441 20.54 11.21 5.24
C GLY A 441 19.38 10.28 4.90
N ALA A 442 18.16 10.76 5.10
CA ALA A 442 16.99 10.05 4.64
C ALA A 442 16.90 10.26 3.10
N TYR A 443 16.44 9.25 2.37
CA TYR A 443 16.28 9.27 0.91
C TYR A 443 15.04 8.45 0.50
N GLY A 444 14.65 8.51 -0.77
CA GLY A 444 13.50 7.82 -1.33
C GLY A 444 12.38 8.74 -1.81
N THR A 445 11.45 8.17 -2.58
CA THR A 445 10.26 8.90 -3.05
C THR A 445 9.43 9.47 -1.90
N GLY A 446 9.46 8.81 -0.73
CA GLY A 446 8.79 9.29 0.48
C GLY A 446 9.29 10.63 1.03
N LEU A 447 10.46 11.13 0.61
CA LEU A 447 10.92 12.49 0.91
C LEU A 447 10.78 13.44 -0.27
N ALA A 448 10.98 12.93 -1.49
CA ALA A 448 10.75 13.68 -2.73
C ALA A 448 9.31 14.23 -2.78
N THR A 449 8.32 13.42 -2.42
CA THR A 449 6.89 13.78 -2.42
C THR A 449 6.56 14.93 -1.46
N PRO A 450 6.83 14.85 -0.14
CA PRO A 450 6.54 15.96 0.77
C PRO A 450 7.32 17.22 0.44
N PHE A 451 8.58 17.12 -0.01
CA PHE A 451 9.33 18.29 -0.43
C PHE A 451 8.67 18.98 -1.64
N THR A 452 8.23 18.20 -2.63
CA THR A 452 7.48 18.71 -3.79
C THR A 452 6.17 19.38 -3.36
N ALA A 453 5.42 18.73 -2.47
CA ALA A 453 4.18 19.27 -1.92
C ALA A 453 4.42 20.61 -1.19
N GLY A 454 5.49 20.71 -0.41
CA GLY A 454 5.90 21.95 0.24
C GLY A 454 6.28 23.04 -0.76
N LEU A 455 7.07 22.73 -1.81
CA LEU A 455 7.42 23.69 -2.85
C LEU A 455 6.18 24.24 -3.57
N VAL A 456 5.22 23.36 -3.88
CA VAL A 456 3.94 23.77 -4.46
C VAL A 456 3.13 24.60 -3.46
N GLY A 457 3.18 24.29 -2.16
CA GLY A 457 2.56 25.11 -1.12
C GLY A 457 3.10 26.54 -1.11
N SER A 458 4.42 26.69 -1.19
CA SER A 458 5.07 28.00 -1.31
C SER A 458 4.68 28.71 -2.61
N ALA A 459 4.59 27.99 -3.73
CA ALA A 459 4.17 28.57 -5.01
C ALA A 459 2.72 29.06 -4.98
N LEU A 460 1.79 28.28 -4.43
CA LEU A 460 0.39 28.69 -4.26
C LEU A 460 0.27 29.92 -3.35
N SER A 461 1.04 29.97 -2.25
CA SER A 461 1.09 31.14 -1.35
C SER A 461 1.67 32.38 -2.04
N ALA A 462 2.58 32.19 -3.01
CA ALA A 462 3.13 33.26 -3.84
C ALA A 462 2.18 33.72 -4.98
N GLY A 463 0.98 33.14 -5.09
CA GLY A 463 -0.04 33.55 -6.05
C GLY A 463 -0.16 32.65 -7.29
N MET A 464 0.63 31.59 -7.41
CA MET A 464 0.51 30.62 -8.51
C MET A 464 -0.88 29.96 -8.48
N GLY A 465 -1.57 29.95 -9.61
CA GLY A 465 -2.88 29.32 -9.71
C GLY A 465 -2.79 27.80 -9.64
N ARG A 466 -3.79 27.12 -9.09
CA ARG A 466 -3.81 25.63 -9.07
C ARG A 466 -3.71 25.03 -10.48
N ALA A 467 -4.45 25.58 -11.44
CA ALA A 467 -4.41 25.12 -12.82
C ALA A 467 -3.03 25.31 -13.45
N GLU A 468 -2.36 26.42 -13.11
CA GLU A 468 -0.99 26.70 -13.54
C GLU A 468 0.01 25.70 -12.94
N VAL A 469 -0.16 25.29 -11.68
CA VAL A 469 0.65 24.23 -11.06
C VAL A 469 0.48 22.91 -11.83
N VAL A 470 -0.76 22.50 -12.10
CA VAL A 470 -1.03 21.25 -12.83
C VAL A 470 -0.45 21.30 -14.24
N GLN A 471 -0.62 22.43 -14.95
CA GLN A 471 -0.02 22.62 -16.27
C GLN A 471 1.51 22.56 -16.21
N THR A 472 2.12 23.20 -15.21
CA THR A 472 3.58 23.21 -15.02
C THR A 472 4.11 21.80 -14.76
N ILE A 473 3.40 20.99 -13.98
CA ILE A 473 3.72 19.57 -13.74
C ILE A 473 3.66 18.80 -15.05
N HIS A 474 2.59 18.98 -15.83
CA HIS A 474 2.43 18.33 -17.13
C HIS A 474 3.53 18.73 -18.13
N ASP A 475 3.93 20.00 -18.19
CA ASP A 475 5.01 20.47 -19.07
C ASP A 475 6.39 19.93 -18.65
N GLN A 476 6.51 19.46 -17.41
CA GLN A 476 7.71 18.90 -16.80
C GLN A 476 7.60 17.39 -16.59
N GLU A 477 6.74 16.71 -17.34
CA GLU A 477 6.52 15.27 -17.19
C GLU A 477 7.84 14.48 -17.22
N GLY A 478 8.07 13.65 -16.20
CA GLY A 478 9.27 12.82 -16.05
C GLY A 478 10.57 13.60 -15.79
N LYS A 479 10.50 14.91 -15.49
CA LYS A 479 11.65 15.77 -15.16
C LYS A 479 11.61 16.19 -13.70
N VAL A 480 12.73 16.70 -13.20
CA VAL A 480 12.76 17.34 -11.88
C VAL A 480 11.86 18.57 -11.88
N PHE A 481 10.90 18.61 -10.97
CA PHE A 481 9.97 19.72 -10.86
C PHE A 481 10.68 21.01 -10.45
N GLN A 482 10.47 22.07 -11.23
CA GLN A 482 10.99 23.40 -11.02
C GLN A 482 9.84 24.40 -11.00
N VAL A 483 9.79 25.24 -9.95
CA VAL A 483 8.84 26.35 -9.88
C VAL A 483 9.27 27.43 -10.88
N PRO A 484 8.36 27.92 -11.76
CA PRO A 484 8.69 28.97 -12.73
C PRO A 484 9.25 30.23 -12.06
N ARG A 485 10.34 30.79 -12.61
CA ARG A 485 10.98 32.01 -12.06
C ARG A 485 10.17 33.29 -12.26
N LYS A 486 9.23 33.29 -13.20
CA LYS A 486 8.33 34.41 -13.48
C LYS A 486 6.91 33.91 -13.25
N LEU A 487 6.32 34.26 -12.13
CA LEU A 487 4.87 34.18 -11.97
C LEU A 487 4.29 35.30 -12.82
N HIS A 488 3.47 34.94 -13.82
CA HIS A 488 2.72 35.95 -14.57
C HIS A 488 1.63 36.50 -13.64
N PRO A 489 1.68 37.80 -13.27
CA PRO A 489 0.72 38.39 -12.34
C PRO A 489 -0.70 38.46 -12.89
#